data_AF-A0A1H6X5N5-F1
#
_entry.id   AF-A0A1H6X5N5-F1
#
_cell.length_a   1.000
_cell.length_b   1.000
_cell.length_c   1.000
_cell.angle_alpha   90.00
_cell.angle_beta   90.00
_cell.angle_gamma   90.00
#
_symmetry.space_group_name_H-M   'P 1'
#
loop_
_entity.id
_entity.type
_entity.pdbx_description
1 polymer ?
#
loop_
_entity_poly.entity_id
_entity_poly.type
_entity_poly.pdbx_seq_one_letter_code
_entity_poly.pdbx_strand_id
1 'polypeptide(L)'
;MPNMPMGFRPFLHPLHDLLLAFPVALFTFALVTDIAYLQTAEIQWTNFSSWLIVGALLTGGMVLFWSIILAIAARRGAHRQPSLLYAVLIAIMWVAGLVNAFQHSQDAWSSVGVTGLILSIISTVFALAASWVAHRTVREMAR
;
A
#
# COMPACT_ATOMS: atom_id res chain seq x y z
N MET A 1 32.52 2.03 -30.71
CA MET A 1 31.68 2.56 -29.61
C MET A 1 30.79 1.41 -29.14
N PRO A 2 30.74 1.04 -27.85
CA PRO A 2 29.84 -0.02 -27.40
C PRO A 2 28.41 0.49 -27.50
N ASN A 3 27.54 -0.29 -28.14
CA ASN A 3 26.12 -0.01 -28.26
C ASN A 3 25.51 -0.11 -26.86
N MET A 4 25.20 1.02 -26.21
CA MET A 4 24.37 0.99 -25.01
C MET A 4 22.99 0.43 -25.41
N PRO A 5 22.50 -0.65 -24.78
CA PRO A 5 21.13 -1.09 -25.01
C PRO A 5 20.18 0.04 -24.59
N MET A 6 19.56 0.66 -25.60
CA MET A 6 18.50 1.63 -25.42
C MET A 6 17.30 0.95 -24.75
N GLY A 7 16.99 1.39 -23.52
CA GLY A 7 15.67 1.24 -22.93
C GLY A 7 15.53 0.14 -21.89
N PHE A 8 16.27 0.23 -20.78
CA PHE A 8 15.81 -0.36 -19.53
C PHE A 8 14.57 0.42 -19.08
N ARG A 9 13.37 -0.04 -19.44
CA ARG A 9 12.13 0.45 -18.82
C ARG A 9 11.94 -0.36 -17.56
N PRO A 10 12.27 0.17 -16.36
CA PRO A 10 11.99 -0.57 -15.14
C PRO A 10 10.51 -0.92 -15.11
N PHE A 11 10.20 -2.15 -14.68
CA PHE A 11 8.83 -2.67 -14.54
C PHE A 11 7.91 -1.71 -13.78
N LEU A 12 8.48 -0.90 -12.88
CA LEU A 12 7.82 0.18 -12.18
C LEU A 12 8.55 1.49 -12.44
N HIS A 13 7.79 2.52 -12.82
CA HIS A 13 8.31 3.88 -12.95
C HIS A 13 8.77 4.38 -11.57
N PRO A 14 9.93 5.07 -11.43
CA PRO A 14 10.42 5.53 -10.12
C PRO A 14 9.41 6.33 -9.30
N LEU A 15 8.58 7.13 -9.97
CA LEU A 15 7.48 7.87 -9.34
C LEU A 15 6.44 6.95 -8.68
N HIS A 16 6.12 5.81 -9.30
CA HIS A 16 5.18 4.86 -8.73
C HIS A 16 5.77 4.15 -7.50
N ASP A 17 7.07 3.84 -7.52
CA ASP A 17 7.77 3.28 -6.35
C ASP A 17 7.82 4.28 -5.19
N LEU A 18 8.09 5.55 -5.49
CA LEU A 18 8.03 6.64 -4.52
C LEU A 18 6.61 6.78 -3.93
N LEU A 19 5.57 6.71 -4.76
CA LEU A 19 4.18 6.75 -4.28
C LEU A 19 3.85 5.55 -3.39
N LEU A 20 4.36 4.35 -3.69
CA LEU A 20 4.16 3.14 -2.89
C LEU A 20 4.83 3.21 -1.51
N ALA A 21 5.93 3.94 -1.38
CA ALA A 21 6.61 4.11 -0.08
C ALA A 21 5.72 4.79 0.96
N PHE A 22 4.80 5.67 0.55
CA PHE A 22 3.91 6.38 1.47
C PHE A 22 2.88 5.45 2.14
N PRO A 23 2.04 4.66 1.42
CA PRO A 23 1.14 3.71 2.05
C PRO A 23 1.86 2.70 2.94
N VAL A 24 3.05 2.24 2.53
CA VAL A 24 3.87 1.32 3.34
C VAL A 24 4.21 1.96 4.68
N ALA A 25 4.78 3.17 4.68
CA ALA A 25 5.13 3.86 5.91
C ALA A 25 3.88 4.21 6.74
N LEU A 26 2.87 4.84 6.12
CA LEU A 26 1.72 5.40 6.81
C LEU A 26 0.80 4.34 7.41
N PHE A 27 0.52 3.23 6.70
CA PHE A 27 -0.26 2.13 7.31
C PHE A 27 0.51 1.44 8.42
N THR A 28 1.84 1.27 8.28
CA THR A 28 2.67 0.69 9.35
C THR A 28 2.64 1.56 10.61
N PHE A 29 2.78 2.88 10.45
CA PHE A 29 2.68 3.80 11.59
C PHE A 29 1.28 3.84 12.18
N ALA A 30 0.22 3.78 11.36
CA ALA A 30 -1.16 3.70 11.84
C ALA A 30 -1.39 2.45 12.70
N LEU A 31 -0.84 1.30 12.30
CA LEU A 31 -0.90 0.08 13.11
C LEU A 31 -0.19 0.25 14.46
N VAL A 32 0.97 0.89 14.49
CA VAL A 32 1.70 1.16 15.74
C VAL A 32 0.88 2.08 16.65
N THR A 33 0.23 3.10 16.09
CA THR A 33 -0.57 4.05 16.88
C THR A 33 -1.88 3.44 17.36
N ASP A 34 -2.50 2.53 16.60
CA ASP A 34 -3.65 1.75 17.06
C ASP A 34 -3.29 0.86 18.24
N ILE A 35 -2.14 0.19 18.20
CA ILE A 35 -1.63 -0.60 19.32
C ILE A 35 -1.39 0.29 20.53
N ALA A 36 -0.78 1.46 20.34
CA ALA A 36 -0.55 2.42 21.42
C ALA A 36 -1.87 2.91 22.04
N TYR A 37 -2.91 3.18 21.23
CA TYR A 37 -4.24 3.50 21.73
C TYR A 37 -4.81 2.38 22.59
N LEU A 38 -4.76 1.12 22.12
CA LEU A 38 -5.28 -0.02 22.89
C LEU A 38 -4.54 -0.25 24.21
N GLN A 39 -3.28 0.16 24.31
CA GLN A 39 -2.48 0.04 25.52
C GLN A 39 -2.65 1.20 26.50
N THR A 40 -2.90 2.41 26.00
CA THR A 40 -2.86 3.65 26.81
C THR A 40 -4.21 4.34 26.96
N ALA A 41 -5.18 4.03 26.10
CA ALA A 41 -6.48 4.69 25.98
C ALA A 41 -6.40 6.22 25.70
N GLU A 42 -5.25 6.71 25.22
CA GLU A 42 -5.06 8.13 24.88
C GLU A 42 -5.64 8.46 23.50
N ILE A 43 -6.67 9.32 23.47
CA ILE A 43 -7.42 9.68 22.25
C ILE A 43 -6.53 10.29 21.15
N GLN A 44 -5.40 10.88 21.51
CA GLN A 44 -4.45 11.44 20.53
C GLN A 44 -3.90 10.38 19.57
N TRP A 45 -3.76 9.13 20.01
CA TRP A 45 -3.29 8.05 19.15
C TRP A 45 -4.27 7.71 18.05
N THR A 46 -5.56 7.54 18.37
CA THR A 46 -6.59 7.26 17.34
C THR A 46 -6.78 8.46 16.40
N ASN A 47 -6.72 9.69 16.93
CA ASN A 47 -6.72 10.89 16.07
C ASN A 47 -5.55 10.85 15.08
N PHE A 48 -4.34 10.50 15.53
CA PHE A 48 -3.18 10.39 14.67
C PHE A 48 -3.33 9.25 13.63
N SER A 49 -3.80 8.07 14.05
CA SER A 49 -4.12 6.95 13.15
C SER A 49 -5.06 7.38 12.04
N SER A 50 -6.13 8.12 12.35
CA SER A 50 -7.12 8.57 11.36
C SER A 50 -6.47 9.40 10.23
N TRP A 51 -5.57 10.32 10.56
CA TRP A 51 -4.87 11.14 9.58
C TRP A 51 -3.83 10.35 8.78
N LEU A 52 -3.12 9.42 9.42
CA LEU A 52 -2.18 8.52 8.74
C LEU A 52 -2.89 7.65 7.70
N ILE A 53 -4.04 7.06 8.07
CA ILE A 53 -4.85 6.22 7.19
C ILE A 53 -5.34 7.03 5.98
N VAL A 54 -5.85 8.25 6.20
CA VAL A 54 -6.28 9.13 5.11
C VAL A 54 -5.11 9.48 4.19
N GLY A 55 -3.95 9.83 4.73
CA GLY A 55 -2.74 10.10 3.94
C GLY A 55 -2.28 8.88 3.11
N ALA A 56 -2.36 7.68 3.70
CA ALA A 56 -2.07 6.42 3.02
C ALA A 56 -3.04 6.15 1.87
N LEU A 57 -4.33 6.46 2.05
CA LEU A 57 -5.36 6.26 1.02
C LEU A 57 -5.20 7.19 -0.18
N LEU A 58 -4.77 8.44 0.04
CA LEU A 58 -4.55 9.40 -1.06
C LEU A 58 -3.47 8.89 -2.02
N THR A 59 -2.30 8.55 -1.48
CA THR A 59 -1.17 8.03 -2.27
C THR A 59 -1.45 6.62 -2.77
N GLY A 60 -2.04 5.77 -1.94
CA GLY A 60 -2.44 4.40 -2.29
C GLY A 60 -3.46 4.35 -3.43
N GLY A 61 -4.36 5.33 -3.52
CA GLY A 61 -5.33 5.44 -4.62
C GLY A 61 -4.65 5.71 -5.95
N MET A 62 -3.61 6.56 -5.97
CA MET A 62 -2.79 6.81 -7.17
C MET A 62 -2.03 5.55 -7.59
N VAL A 63 -1.44 4.83 -6.63
CA VAL A 63 -0.74 3.55 -6.87
C VAL A 63 -1.73 2.50 -7.40
N LEU A 64 -2.92 2.38 -6.83
CA LEU A 64 -3.96 1.47 -7.27
C LEU A 64 -4.35 1.75 -8.72
N PHE A 65 -4.68 2.99 -9.04
CA PHE A 65 -5.03 3.39 -10.40
C PHE A 65 -3.94 3.04 -11.41
N TRP A 66 -2.68 3.36 -11.08
CA TRP A 66 -1.53 3.05 -11.92
C TRP A 66 -1.32 1.53 -12.08
N SER A 67 -1.49 0.76 -10.99
CA SER A 67 -1.36 -0.70 -11.01
C SER A 67 -2.40 -1.37 -11.90
N ILE A 68 -3.62 -0.82 -11.95
CA ILE A 68 -4.69 -1.30 -12.84
C ILE A 68 -4.32 -1.06 -14.30
N ILE A 69 -3.78 0.13 -14.63
CA ILE A 69 -3.30 0.43 -15.99
C ILE A 69 -2.20 -0.54 -16.40
N LEU A 70 -1.21 -0.80 -15.52
CA LEU A 70 -0.15 -1.77 -15.77
C LEU A 70 -0.72 -3.18 -15.99
N ALA A 71 -1.66 -3.62 -15.14
CA ALA A 71 -2.30 -4.93 -15.28
C ALA A 71 -3.09 -5.05 -16.58
N ILE A 72 -3.72 -3.97 -17.05
CA ILE A 72 -4.41 -3.93 -18.35
C ILE A 72 -3.43 -4.00 -19.52
N ALA A 73 -2.35 -3.22 -19.46
CA ALA A 73 -1.31 -3.20 -20.50
C ALA A 73 -0.59 -4.56 -20.61
N ALA A 74 -0.36 -5.24 -19.49
CA ALA A 74 0.33 -6.53 -19.43
C ALA A 74 -0.54 -7.72 -19.86
N ARG A 75 -1.84 -7.54 -20.18
CA ARG A 75 -2.79 -8.64 -20.48
C ARG A 75 -2.36 -9.59 -21.60
N ARG A 76 -1.50 -9.13 -22.53
CA ARG A 76 -1.03 -9.89 -23.71
C ARG A 76 0.46 -10.25 -23.68
N GLY A 77 1.16 -10.04 -22.56
CA GLY A 77 2.62 -10.26 -22.46
C GLY A 77 3.04 -11.25 -21.37
N ALA A 78 4.32 -11.64 -21.39
CA ALA A 78 4.93 -12.55 -20.41
C ALA A 78 4.86 -12.03 -18.95
N HIS A 79 4.63 -10.72 -18.76
CA HIS A 79 4.55 -10.08 -17.45
C HIS A 79 3.13 -10.01 -16.85
N ARG A 80 2.15 -10.73 -17.41
CA ARG A 80 0.75 -10.71 -16.97
C ARG A 80 0.58 -11.12 -15.50
N GLN A 81 1.15 -12.26 -15.11
CA GLN A 81 0.99 -12.83 -13.77
C GLN A 81 1.55 -11.92 -12.66
N PRO A 82 2.82 -11.44 -12.73
CA PRO A 82 3.35 -10.56 -11.69
C PRO A 82 2.61 -9.21 -11.62
N SER A 83 2.18 -8.65 -12.75
CA SER A 83 1.40 -7.40 -12.76
C SER A 83 0.01 -7.57 -12.16
N LEU A 84 -0.65 -8.71 -12.38
CA LEU A 84 -1.95 -9.02 -11.79
C LEU A 84 -1.84 -9.20 -10.27
N LEU A 85 -0.85 -9.99 -9.82
CA LEU A 85 -0.60 -10.21 -8.40
C LEU A 85 -0.35 -8.87 -7.69
N TYR A 86 0.52 -8.03 -8.25
CA TYR A 86 0.81 -6.71 -7.71
C TYR A 86 -0.47 -5.85 -7.59
N ALA A 87 -1.29 -5.76 -8.64
CA ALA A 87 -2.53 -4.99 -8.61
C ALA A 87 -3.54 -5.52 -7.58
N VAL A 88 -3.65 -6.84 -7.41
CA VAL A 88 -4.52 -7.45 -6.39
C VAL A 88 -4.05 -7.11 -4.98
N LEU A 89 -2.74 -7.17 -4.71
CA LEU A 89 -2.20 -6.81 -3.40
C LEU A 89 -2.48 -5.33 -3.05
N ILE A 90 -2.27 -4.42 -4.01
CA ILE A 90 -2.59 -3.00 -3.84
C ILE A 90 -4.09 -2.78 -3.64
N ALA A 91 -4.94 -3.49 -4.37
CA ALA A 91 -6.38 -3.39 -4.21
C ALA A 91 -6.83 -3.81 -2.81
N ILE A 92 -6.32 -4.93 -2.29
CA ILE A 92 -6.67 -5.41 -0.94
C ILE A 92 -6.18 -4.42 0.12
N MET A 93 -4.93 -3.96 0.02
CA MET A 93 -4.37 -2.91 0.89
C MET A 93 -5.28 -1.68 0.94
N TRP A 94 -5.65 -1.15 -0.24
CA TRP A 94 -6.41 0.09 -0.36
C TRP A 94 -7.85 -0.06 0.14
N VAL A 95 -8.54 -1.16 -0.22
CA VAL A 95 -9.91 -1.42 0.25
C VAL A 95 -9.94 -1.61 1.76
N ALA A 96 -9.00 -2.39 2.33
CA ALA A 96 -8.90 -2.52 3.77
C ALA A 96 -8.67 -1.17 4.46
N GLY A 97 -7.79 -0.34 3.89
CA GLY A 97 -7.53 1.01 4.41
C GLY A 97 -8.76 1.91 4.33
N LEU A 98 -9.55 1.80 3.27
CA LEU A 98 -10.76 2.61 3.08
C LEU A 98 -11.82 2.24 4.11
N VAL A 99 -12.04 0.94 4.34
CA VAL A 99 -12.92 0.46 5.41
C VAL A 99 -12.38 0.92 6.77
N ASN A 100 -11.06 0.92 6.96
CA ASN A 100 -10.42 1.40 8.18
C ASN A 100 -10.65 2.90 8.42
N ALA A 101 -10.61 3.72 7.37
CA ALA A 101 -10.92 5.15 7.47
C ALA A 101 -12.37 5.38 7.93
N PHE A 102 -13.32 4.58 7.43
CA PHE A 102 -14.70 4.66 7.91
C PHE A 102 -14.82 4.19 9.36
N GLN A 103 -14.10 3.14 9.76
CA GLN A 103 -14.05 2.71 11.17
C GLN A 103 -13.52 3.83 12.07
N HIS A 104 -12.44 4.49 11.66
CA HIS A 104 -11.83 5.60 12.41
C HIS A 104 -12.66 6.90 12.37
N SER A 105 -13.67 7.01 11.50
CA SER A 105 -14.59 8.15 11.47
C SER A 105 -15.69 8.07 12.53
N GLN A 106 -15.80 6.93 13.22
CA GLN A 106 -16.69 6.76 14.37
C GLN A 106 -16.15 7.51 15.60
N ASP A 107 -16.89 7.49 16.70
CA ASP A 107 -16.41 8.09 17.95
C ASP A 107 -15.13 7.39 18.43
N ALA A 108 -14.25 8.15 19.08
CA ALA A 108 -12.90 7.68 19.45
C ALA A 108 -12.91 6.34 20.21
N TRP A 109 -13.94 6.10 21.04
CA TRP A 109 -14.12 4.87 21.80
C TRP A 109 -14.41 3.63 20.95
N SER A 110 -15.08 3.78 19.79
CA SER A 110 -15.35 2.67 18.86
C SER A 110 -14.39 2.64 17.67
N SER A 111 -13.65 3.73 17.44
CA SER A 111 -12.71 3.87 16.31
C SER A 111 -11.63 2.78 16.27
N VAL A 112 -11.06 2.42 17.42
CA VAL A 112 -10.01 1.40 17.54
C VAL A 112 -10.51 0.32 18.49
N GLY A 113 -11.26 -0.63 17.92
CA GLY A 113 -11.56 -1.92 18.52
C GLY A 113 -10.80 -3.06 17.82
N VAL A 114 -11.22 -4.30 18.05
CA VAL A 114 -10.67 -5.49 17.35
C VAL A 114 -10.74 -5.32 15.82
N THR A 115 -11.83 -4.73 15.31
CA THR A 115 -12.03 -4.48 13.88
C THR A 115 -11.02 -3.48 13.31
N GLY A 116 -10.81 -2.34 13.95
CA GLY A 116 -9.85 -1.32 13.50
C GLY A 116 -8.42 -1.87 13.46
N LEU A 117 -8.01 -2.58 14.52
CA LEU A 117 -6.70 -3.22 14.57
C LEU A 117 -6.51 -4.27 13.46
N ILE A 118 -7.50 -5.13 13.20
CA ILE A 118 -7.43 -6.12 12.12
C ILE A 118 -7.28 -5.43 10.76
N LEU A 119 -8.04 -4.37 10.51
CA LEU A 119 -7.96 -3.60 9.27
C LEU A 119 -6.57 -2.96 9.10
N SER A 120 -6.00 -2.39 10.17
CA SER A 120 -4.63 -1.85 10.17
C SER A 120 -3.57 -2.91 9.88
N ILE A 121 -3.71 -4.12 10.45
CA ILE A 121 -2.83 -5.25 10.14
C ILE A 121 -2.94 -5.65 8.67
N ILE A 122 -4.16 -5.80 8.15
CA ILE A 122 -4.38 -6.18 6.75
C ILE A 122 -3.76 -5.14 5.81
N SER A 123 -4.08 -3.85 5.99
CA SER A 123 -3.51 -2.78 5.17
C SER A 123 -1.99 -2.79 5.20
N THR A 124 -1.38 -2.94 6.38
CA THR A 124 0.08 -2.96 6.55
C THR A 124 0.72 -4.15 5.85
N VAL A 125 0.21 -5.36 6.10
CA VAL A 125 0.77 -6.61 5.52
C VAL A 125 0.69 -6.58 4.00
N PHE A 126 -0.44 -6.14 3.44
CA PHE A 126 -0.58 -6.07 1.98
C PHE A 126 0.26 -4.95 1.35
N ALA A 127 0.45 -3.81 2.02
CA ALA A 127 1.39 -2.78 1.57
C ALA A 127 2.82 -3.32 1.49
N LEU A 128 3.28 -3.99 2.54
CA LEU A 128 4.61 -4.61 2.60
C LEU A 128 4.77 -5.73 1.54
N ALA A 129 3.75 -6.57 1.37
CA ALA A 129 3.75 -7.61 0.36
C ALA A 129 3.82 -7.03 -1.06
N ALA A 130 3.07 -5.95 -1.34
CA ALA A 130 3.12 -5.28 -2.64
C ALA A 130 4.49 -4.67 -2.92
N SER A 131 5.10 -4.00 -1.94
CA SER A 131 6.48 -3.48 -2.05
C SER A 131 7.49 -4.61 -2.28
N TRP A 132 7.34 -5.73 -1.59
CA TRP A 132 8.20 -6.90 -1.79
C TRP A 132 8.11 -7.46 -3.22
N VAL A 133 6.90 -7.62 -3.76
CA VAL A 133 6.67 -8.09 -5.13
C VAL A 133 7.22 -7.11 -6.16
N ALA A 134 7.02 -5.80 -5.95
CA ALA A 134 7.57 -4.74 -6.77
C ALA A 134 9.09 -4.84 -6.91
N HIS A 135 9.81 -4.91 -5.79
CA HIS A 135 11.27 -4.97 -5.79
C HIS A 135 11.84 -6.31 -6.27
N ARG A 136 11.16 -7.45 -6.01
CA ARG A 136 11.59 -8.74 -6.57
C ARG A 136 11.53 -8.74 -8.09
N THR A 137 10.43 -8.23 -8.65
CA THR A 137 10.22 -8.20 -10.10
C THR A 137 11.29 -7.36 -10.81
N VAL A 138 11.71 -6.24 -10.21
CA VAL A 138 12.83 -5.42 -10.73
C VAL A 138 14.16 -6.19 -10.67
N ARG A 139 14.44 -6.92 -9.58
CA ARG A 139 15.68 -7.70 -9.43
C ARG A 139 15.78 -8.86 -10.42
N GLU A 140 14.66 -9.53 -10.70
CA GLU A 140 14.61 -10.63 -11.67
C GLU A 140 14.89 -10.16 -13.10
N MET A 141 14.54 -8.94 -13.47
CA MET A 141 14.84 -8.37 -14.80
C MET A 141 16.27 -7.84 -14.95
N ALA A 142 16.97 -7.60 -13.85
CA ALA A 142 18.36 -7.13 -13.86
C ALA A 142 19.38 -8.28 -13.96
N ARG A 143 18.93 -9.53 -13.90
CA ARG A 143 19.74 -10.75 -14.05
C ARG A 143 19.62 -11.29 -15.46
#